data_AF-A0A3N5NKF4-F1
#
_entry.id   AF-A0A3N5NKF4-F1
#
_cell.length_a   1.000
_cell.length_b   1.000
_cell.length_c   1.000
_cell.angle_alpha   90.00
_cell.angle_beta   90.00
_cell.angle_gamma   90.00
#
_symmetry.space_group_name_H-M   'P 1'
#
loop_
_entity.id
_entity.type
_entity.pdbx_description
1 polymer ?
#
loop_
_entity_poly.entity_id
_entity_poly.type
_entity_poly.pdbx_seq_one_letter_code
_entity_poly.pdbx_strand_id
1 'polypeptide(L)'
;MSTNAVKYGALSGALGRISIAWQLRGPRDKRHFQMTWIERGGPPTTAPRHKGFGHLVIERMVAEALQGKVELQFAAPGLSWTLDAEATSMLKEL
;
A
#
# COMPACT_ATOMS: atom_id res chain seq x y z
N MET A 1 -6.65 -0.36 5.28
CA MET A 1 -5.53 -1.31 5.43
C MET A 1 -5.29 -1.77 6.86
N SER A 2 -5.33 -0.88 7.85
CA SER A 2 -5.08 -1.21 9.27
C SER A 2 -5.92 -2.38 9.81
N THR A 3 -7.20 -2.49 9.44
CA THR A 3 -8.06 -3.61 9.85
C THR A 3 -7.59 -4.96 9.33
N ASN A 4 -7.03 -5.01 8.11
CA ASN A 4 -6.47 -6.25 7.56
C ASN A 4 -5.18 -6.64 8.26
N ALA A 5 -4.34 -5.65 8.57
CA ALA A 5 -3.11 -5.89 9.32
C ALA A 5 -3.40 -6.47 10.71
N VAL A 6 -4.45 -6.02 11.40
CA VAL A 6 -4.88 -6.56 12.69
C VAL A 6 -5.47 -7.97 12.56
N LYS A 7 -6.31 -8.22 11.56
CA LYS A 7 -7.00 -9.51 11.42
C LYS A 7 -6.11 -10.62 10.86
N TYR A 8 -5.21 -10.28 9.94
CA TYR A 8 -4.53 -11.26 9.08
C TYR A 8 -3.04 -10.98 8.86
N GLY A 9 -2.52 -9.81 9.28
CA GLY A 9 -1.21 -9.31 8.90
C GLY A 9 -0.29 -9.01 10.08
N ALA A 10 0.56 -8.00 9.93
CA ALA A 10 1.59 -7.69 10.93
C ALA A 10 1.03 -7.44 12.34
N LEU A 11 -0.15 -6.82 12.46
CA LEU A 11 -0.69 -6.43 13.77
C LEU A 11 -1.54 -7.52 14.43
N SER A 12 -1.59 -8.74 13.87
CA SER A 12 -2.30 -9.86 14.49
C SER A 12 -1.51 -10.51 15.64
N GLY A 13 -0.23 -10.17 15.79
CA GLY A 13 0.66 -10.69 16.83
C GLY A 13 1.50 -9.58 17.46
N ALA A 14 2.10 -9.88 18.62
CA ALA A 14 2.80 -8.88 19.43
C ALA A 14 4.11 -8.35 18.81
N LEU A 15 4.67 -9.03 17.79
CA LEU A 15 5.96 -8.70 17.20
C LEU A 15 5.87 -7.94 15.89
N GLY A 16 4.69 -7.87 15.27
CA GLY A 16 4.60 -7.29 13.94
C GLY A 16 4.49 -5.77 13.94
N ARG A 17 4.89 -5.19 12.82
CA ARG A 17 5.07 -3.76 12.62
C ARG A 17 4.64 -3.36 11.22
N ILE A 18 4.19 -2.11 11.11
CA ILE A 18 3.86 -1.47 9.84
C ILE A 18 4.79 -0.27 9.67
N SER A 19 5.49 -0.22 8.54
CA SER A 19 6.26 0.94 8.11
C SER A 19 5.53 1.62 6.97
N ILE A 20 5.24 2.91 7.15
CA ILE A 20 4.67 3.77 6.11
C ILE A 20 5.71 4.84 5.81
N ALA A 21 6.08 4.98 4.55
CA ALA A 21 6.99 6.01 4.08
C ALA A 21 6.42 6.64 2.81
N TRP A 22 6.66 7.94 2.62
CA TRP A 22 6.30 8.62 1.39
C TRP A 22 7.34 9.65 1.01
N GLN A 23 7.35 10.00 -0.26
CA GLN A 23 8.28 10.97 -0.83
C GLN A 23 7.75 11.54 -2.14
N LEU A 24 8.27 12.70 -2.51
CA LEU A 24 8.07 13.28 -3.82
C LEU A 24 9.30 12.99 -4.69
N ARG A 25 9.12 12.30 -5.81
CA ARG A 25 10.15 11.96 -6.79
C ARG A 25 10.02 12.84 -8.04
N GLY A 26 11.10 12.98 -8.79
CA GLY A 26 11.10 13.66 -10.10
C GLY A 26 11.23 15.20 -10.04
N PRO A 27 11.37 15.83 -11.23
CA PRO A 27 11.49 17.28 -11.37
C PRO A 27 10.17 17.98 -11.03
N ARG A 28 10.21 19.31 -10.83
CA ARG A 28 9.09 20.10 -10.28
C ARG A 28 7.82 20.04 -11.13
N ASP A 29 7.98 19.95 -12.45
CA ASP A 29 6.94 19.89 -13.48
C ASP A 29 6.37 18.49 -13.73
N LYS A 30 7.06 17.44 -13.29
CA LYS A 30 6.64 16.03 -13.38
C LYS A 30 6.86 15.33 -12.05
N ARG A 31 6.39 15.95 -10.99
CA ARG A 31 6.59 15.46 -9.63
C ARG A 31 5.63 14.30 -9.37
N HIS A 32 6.14 13.20 -8.84
CA HIS A 32 5.36 12.04 -8.46
C HIS A 32 5.35 11.89 -6.95
N PHE A 33 4.18 11.61 -6.39
CA PHE A 33 4.04 11.13 -5.03
C PHE A 33 4.20 9.61 -5.02
N GLN A 34 5.14 9.14 -4.22
CA GLN A 34 5.36 7.72 -4.00
C GLN A 34 5.15 7.42 -2.52
N MET A 35 4.28 6.47 -2.21
CA MET A 35 4.04 5.98 -0.86
C MET A 35 4.23 4.47 -0.81
N THR A 36 4.91 4.01 0.24
CA THR A 36 5.15 2.59 0.48
C THR A 36 4.59 2.21 1.85
N TRP A 37 3.91 1.07 1.88
CA TRP A 37 3.42 0.40 3.07
C TRP A 37 4.08 -0.97 3.17
N ILE A 38 4.68 -1.28 4.30
CA ILE A 38 5.37 -2.55 4.53
C ILE A 38 4.91 -3.14 5.87
N GLU A 39 4.39 -4.36 5.82
CA GLU A 39 4.05 -5.17 6.99
C GLU A 39 5.16 -6.21 7.22
N ARG A 40 5.62 -6.34 8.47
CA ARG A 40 6.62 -7.33 8.87
C ARG A 40 6.31 -7.92 10.23
N GLY A 41 6.86 -9.10 10.51
CA GLY A 41 6.76 -9.75 11.83
C GLY A 41 5.37 -10.30 12.17
N GLY A 42 4.47 -10.32 11.18
CA GLY A 42 3.21 -11.04 11.25
C GLY A 42 3.36 -12.49 10.79
N PRO A 43 2.26 -13.28 10.80
CA PRO A 43 2.26 -14.62 10.23
C PRO A 43 2.67 -14.61 8.76
N PRO A 44 3.34 -15.67 8.26
CA PRO A 44 3.75 -15.77 6.87
C PRO A 44 2.58 -15.48 5.93
N THR A 45 2.70 -14.41 5.16
CA THR A 45 1.63 -13.99 4.25
C THR A 45 1.89 -14.57 2.88
N THR A 46 1.08 -15.55 2.47
CA THR A 46 1.03 -16.00 1.08
C THR A 46 -0.07 -15.24 0.34
N ALA A 47 0.06 -15.13 -0.98
CA ALA A 47 -0.98 -14.53 -1.79
C ALA A 47 -2.30 -15.28 -1.55
N PRO A 48 -3.39 -14.58 -1.17
CA PRO A 48 -4.64 -15.25 -0.85
C PRO A 48 -5.24 -15.87 -2.12
N ARG A 49 -5.82 -17.08 -2.02
CA ARG A 49 -6.54 -17.73 -3.14
C ARG A 49 -7.72 -16.90 -3.65
N HIS A 50 -8.30 -16.06 -2.77
CA HIS A 50 -9.38 -15.15 -3.10
C HIS A 50 -8.98 -13.72 -2.76
N LYS A 51 -9.11 -12.81 -3.73
CA LYS A 51 -8.90 -11.38 -3.55
C LYS A 51 -10.05 -10.80 -2.71
N GLY A 52 -9.82 -10.63 -1.41
CA GLY A 52 -10.80 -10.04 -0.48
C GLY A 52 -10.93 -8.52 -0.60
N PHE A 53 -11.86 -7.94 0.16
CA PHE A 53 -12.19 -6.50 0.10
C PHE A 53 -10.98 -5.56 0.19
N GLY A 54 -10.07 -5.77 1.15
CA GLY A 54 -8.93 -4.85 1.28
C GLY A 54 -7.92 -4.94 0.13
N HIS A 55 -7.87 -6.05 -0.61
CA HIS A 55 -7.10 -6.13 -1.85
C HIS A 55 -7.75 -5.29 -2.96
N LEU A 56 -9.09 -5.31 -3.05
CA LEU A 56 -9.86 -4.47 -3.98
C LEU A 56 -9.66 -2.97 -3.68
N VAL A 57 -9.64 -2.58 -2.40
CA VAL A 57 -9.37 -1.20 -1.99
C VAL A 57 -7.98 -0.73 -2.46
N ILE A 58 -6.94 -1.55 -2.25
CA ILE A 58 -5.57 -1.19 -2.66
C ILE A 58 -5.43 -1.14 -4.19
N GLU A 59 -5.83 -2.21 -4.88
CA GLU A 59 -5.57 -2.32 -6.33
C GLU A 59 -6.44 -1.37 -7.17
N ARG A 60 -7.71 -1.18 -6.78
CA ARG A 60 -8.65 -0.37 -7.58
C ARG A 60 -8.89 1.00 -6.99
N MET A 61 -9.33 1.09 -5.74
CA MET A 61 -9.82 2.37 -5.21
C MET A 61 -8.69 3.40 -5.03
N VAL A 62 -7.52 2.98 -4.54
CA VAL A 62 -6.37 3.88 -4.37
C VAL A 62 -5.78 4.29 -5.73
N ALA A 63 -5.70 3.37 -6.68
CA ALA A 63 -5.22 3.65 -8.03
C ALA A 63 -6.17 4.61 -8.78
N GLU A 64 -7.48 4.36 -8.71
CA GLU A 64 -8.50 5.18 -9.36
C GLU A 64 -8.59 6.59 -8.73
N ALA A 65 -8.67 6.68 -7.40
CA ALA A 65 -8.81 7.96 -6.70
C ALA A 65 -7.62 8.91 -6.93
N LEU A 66 -6.42 8.37 -7.12
CA LEU A 66 -5.21 9.17 -7.27
C LEU A 66 -4.67 9.17 -8.70
N GLN A 67 -5.40 8.55 -9.64
CA GLN A 67 -4.96 8.32 -11.02
C GLN A 67 -3.54 7.73 -11.07
N GLY A 68 -3.24 6.86 -10.11
CA GLY A 68 -1.91 6.33 -9.85
C GLY A 68 -1.80 4.85 -10.20
N LYS A 69 -0.58 4.32 -10.08
CA LYS A 69 -0.29 2.90 -10.17
C LYS A 69 -0.06 2.34 -8.78
N VAL A 70 -0.59 1.16 -8.53
CA VAL A 70 -0.37 0.43 -7.28
C VAL A 70 0.27 -0.91 -7.57
N GLU A 71 1.39 -1.16 -6.92
CA GLU A 71 2.09 -2.45 -6.96
C GLU A 71 1.93 -3.14 -5.61
N LEU A 72 1.46 -4.38 -5.61
CA LEU A 72 1.23 -5.17 -4.42
C LEU A 72 2.10 -6.43 -4.46
N GLN A 73 2.81 -6.70 -3.37
CA GLN A 73 3.69 -7.84 -3.24
C GLN A 73 3.38 -8.60 -1.94
N PHE A 74 3.17 -9.91 -2.08
CA PHE A 74 3.07 -10.85 -0.97
C PHE A 74 4.36 -11.65 -0.93
N ALA A 75 5.25 -11.36 0.02
CA ALA A 75 6.51 -12.09 0.19
C ALA A 75 6.76 -12.32 1.69
N ALA A 76 7.51 -13.35 2.07
CA ALA A 76 8.06 -13.38 3.42
C ALA A 76 8.96 -12.13 3.59
N PRO A 77 8.78 -11.26 4.61
CA PRO A 77 8.12 -11.49 5.90
C PRO A 77 6.72 -10.83 6.08
N GLY A 78 6.04 -10.40 5.02
CA GLY A 78 4.70 -9.81 5.10
C GLY A 78 4.21 -9.14 3.81
N LEU A 79 3.12 -8.37 3.92
CA LEU A 79 2.54 -7.61 2.81
C LEU A 79 3.30 -6.32 2.55
N SER A 80 3.62 -6.01 1.29
CA SER A 80 4.06 -4.67 0.90
C SER A 80 3.32 -4.15 -0.30
N TRP A 81 3.05 -2.85 -0.33
CA TRP A 81 2.56 -2.19 -1.54
C TRP A 81 3.13 -0.80 -1.70
N THR A 82 3.19 -0.37 -2.96
CA THR A 82 3.65 0.95 -3.36
C THR A 82 2.59 1.60 -4.22
N LEU A 83 2.23 2.84 -3.89
CA LEU A 83 1.49 3.74 -4.75
C LEU A 83 2.47 4.71 -5.41
N ASP A 84 2.30 4.91 -6.71
CA ASP A 84 2.98 5.95 -7.48
C ASP A 84 1.93 6.75 -8.26
N ALA A 85 1.82 8.05 -7.99
CA ALA A 85 0.85 8.94 -8.61
C ALA A 85 1.47 10.28 -8.97
N GLU A 86 0.98 10.94 -10.01
CA GLU A 86 1.42 12.30 -10.32
C GLU A 86 0.94 13.26 -9.22
N ALA A 87 1.83 14.07 -8.66
CA ALA A 87 1.50 14.94 -7.54
C ALA A 87 0.44 16.01 -7.90
N THR A 88 0.43 16.42 -9.18
CA THR A 88 -0.51 17.44 -9.69
C THR A 88 -1.93 16.89 -9.85
N SER A 89 -2.11 15.60 -10.15
CA SER A 89 -3.45 15.00 -10.26
C SER A 89 -4.11 14.85 -8.89
N MET A 90 -3.33 14.60 -7.84
CA MET A 90 -3.84 14.43 -6.47
C MET A 90 -4.37 15.71 -5.81
N LEU A 91 -3.94 16.89 -6.27
CA LEU A 91 -4.36 18.18 -5.72
C LEU A 91 -5.70 18.70 -6.28
N LYS A 92 -6.32 17.99 -7.23
CA LYS A 92 -7.54 18.45 -7.92
C LYS A 92 -8.84 18.11 -7.17
N GLU A 93 -8.76 17.37 -6.06
CA GLU A 93 -9.92 16.92 -5.27
C GLU A 93 -9.95 17.47 -3.83
N LEU A 94 -9.16 18.51 -3.54
CA LEU A 94 -9.24 19.29 -2.30
C LEU A 94 -9.69 20.73 -2.60
#